data_AF-A0A7S0TJ23-F1
#
_entry.id   AF-A0A7S0TJ23-F1
#
_cell.length_a   1.000
_cell.length_b   1.000
_cell.length_c   1.000
_cell.angle_alpha   90.00
_cell.angle_beta   90.00
_cell.angle_gamma   90.00
#
_symmetry.space_group_name_H-M   'P 1'
#
loop_
_entity.id
_entity.type
_entity.pdbx_description
1 polymer ?
#
loop_
_entity_poly.entity_id
_entity_poly.type
_entity_poly.pdbx_seq_one_letter_code
_entity_poly.pdbx_strand_id
1 'polypeptide(L)'
;KMRRSGAPPVSPALLAVLCTVSGARAASAFTLTNFSPPSDPKPQPPLQHRSQNFRVGGDWGLSPPLRPLRLGPHVRRIKGNVLSCLAGSMGDRGVSTGAAGAGPTAKEEVVEYTYHGITRKDPYAWMKDDNWQQVLREPSVLRADIRAHLDEENKHVDAVLAPTKGLQEQLVAEMKGRMAQDDSSVPMTDGPYAYYSRYVEGGEYPILSRMARADFESGRWVPDGTPPDSQEDLVDGNELGKGLEFFKLGAVEHSPDHSLVAYTTDVTGSEYFTVTFKDLRTGELLPDRLVNCSSTFVWCKGSDSVVYTVIDENHREKWVYRHRLGQPQSDDELLYMEPDDGFFLGVSLSDTGNFIIIDSSDHDTSEVRLVDAAGGDAAKPVLVQEREVGVKYDVSDFADQLLILTNEGGATDFKVVTAPASSPGKASWRELVPHTQGVLLRGIQTMDGHLVRSERVNALPRLVVSPLEAPGGGGLRG
;
A
#
# COMPACT_ATOMS: atom_id res chain seq x y z
N LYS A 1 5.31 53.38 -14.37
CA LYS A 1 6.28 52.60 -13.55
C LYS A 1 5.66 51.23 -13.33
N MET A 2 5.92 50.30 -14.26
CA MET A 2 6.80 49.11 -14.09
C MET A 2 6.20 48.09 -13.10
N ARG A 3 6.01 46.81 -13.39
CA ARG A 3 6.24 45.95 -14.57
C ARG A 3 5.27 44.75 -14.41
N ARG A 4 4.56 44.35 -15.47
CA ARG A 4 3.93 43.03 -15.59
C ARG A 4 4.80 42.24 -16.57
N SER A 5 5.37 41.11 -16.14
CA SER A 5 6.02 40.15 -17.03
C SER A 5 5.17 38.89 -17.07
N GLY A 6 4.70 38.54 -18.28
CA GLY A 6 3.96 37.31 -18.56
C GLY A 6 4.89 36.10 -18.67
N ALA A 7 4.35 34.94 -18.31
CA ALA A 7 4.96 33.62 -18.52
C ALA A 7 4.26 32.91 -19.70
N PRO A 8 4.97 32.13 -20.53
CA PRO A 8 4.38 31.30 -21.59
C PRO A 8 4.01 29.88 -21.06
N PRO A 9 3.21 29.10 -21.82
CA PRO A 9 2.70 27.80 -21.36
C PRO A 9 3.74 26.68 -21.48
N VAL A 10 3.69 25.70 -20.57
CA VAL A 10 4.57 24.52 -20.52
C VAL A 10 3.75 23.26 -20.89
N SER A 11 4.37 22.37 -21.66
CA SER A 11 3.86 21.07 -22.14
C SER A 11 4.39 19.93 -21.24
N PRO A 12 3.68 18.80 -21.04
CA PRO A 12 4.00 17.82 -19.99
C PRO A 12 4.74 16.55 -20.48
N ALA A 13 5.75 16.09 -19.72
CA ALA A 13 6.35 14.74 -19.65
C ALA A 13 7.70 14.86 -18.87
N LEU A 14 8.19 14.01 -17.96
CA LEU A 14 7.83 12.70 -17.40
C LEU A 14 8.72 12.52 -16.13
N LEU A 15 8.20 11.85 -15.08
CA LEU A 15 8.88 11.33 -13.87
C LEU A 15 9.85 10.16 -14.22
N ALA A 16 10.82 9.65 -13.45
CA ALA A 16 11.26 9.73 -12.05
C ALA A 16 12.71 9.13 -11.92
N VAL A 17 13.36 9.25 -10.74
CA VAL A 17 14.25 8.29 -10.02
C VAL A 17 15.31 9.06 -9.22
N LEU A 18 15.48 8.71 -7.93
CA LEU A 18 16.76 8.67 -7.19
C LEU A 18 16.56 8.09 -5.77
N CYS A 19 17.37 7.10 -5.40
CA CYS A 19 18.06 7.01 -4.09
C CYS A 19 19.09 5.87 -4.10
N THR A 20 20.33 6.17 -3.70
CA THR A 20 21.46 5.24 -3.53
C THR A 20 22.18 5.48 -2.19
N VAL A 21 22.25 4.39 -1.40
CA VAL A 21 23.34 3.77 -0.60
C VAL A 21 24.41 4.60 0.12
N SER A 22 24.66 4.25 1.39
CA SER A 22 26.01 4.25 2.01
C SER A 22 26.15 3.19 3.13
N GLY A 23 27.01 2.19 2.88
CA GLY A 23 27.34 1.05 3.74
C GLY A 23 28.20 1.32 4.99
N ALA A 24 27.98 0.58 6.08
CA ALA A 24 29.01 0.25 7.09
C ALA A 24 28.79 -1.10 7.82
N ARG A 25 29.89 -1.86 7.98
CA ARG A 25 29.99 -3.24 8.51
C ARG A 25 29.86 -3.36 10.03
N ALA A 26 29.24 -4.45 10.50
CA ALA A 26 29.69 -5.22 11.67
C ALA A 26 29.19 -6.68 11.60
N ALA A 27 30.10 -7.64 11.82
CA ALA A 27 29.84 -9.07 11.77
C ALA A 27 29.56 -9.65 13.16
N SER A 28 28.67 -10.65 13.26
CA SER A 28 28.69 -11.68 14.30
C SER A 28 27.95 -12.93 13.81
N ALA A 29 28.61 -14.07 14.01
CA ALA A 29 28.24 -15.38 13.48
C ALA A 29 27.15 -16.05 14.33
N PHE A 30 26.19 -16.71 13.67
CA PHE A 30 25.37 -17.76 14.27
C PHE A 30 25.24 -18.94 13.29
N THR A 31 25.56 -20.12 13.81
CA THR A 31 25.55 -21.41 13.12
C THR A 31 24.12 -21.94 13.05
N LEU A 32 23.61 -22.27 11.86
CA LEU A 32 22.38 -23.04 11.69
C LEU A 32 22.68 -24.38 11.00
N THR A 33 22.17 -25.44 11.61
CA THR A 33 22.23 -26.83 11.15
C THR A 33 21.15 -27.11 10.11
N ASN A 34 21.56 -27.72 8.99
CA ASN A 34 20.75 -28.13 7.84
C ASN A 34 19.65 -29.14 8.21
N PHE A 35 18.48 -28.98 7.60
CA PHE A 35 17.53 -30.07 7.33
C PHE A 35 17.04 -29.94 5.88
N SER A 36 17.19 -31.01 5.10
CA SER A 36 16.55 -31.21 3.79
C SER A 36 15.51 -32.33 3.91
N PRO A 37 14.40 -32.27 3.16
CA PRO A 37 14.06 -33.37 2.24
C PRO A 37 13.29 -32.86 0.97
N PRO A 38 12.64 -33.71 0.14
CA PRO A 38 13.11 -34.10 -1.18
C PRO A 38 12.29 -33.53 -2.36
N SER A 39 12.88 -33.68 -3.55
CA SER A 39 12.43 -33.27 -4.89
C SER A 39 11.26 -34.08 -5.48
N ASP A 40 10.31 -33.40 -6.17
CA ASP A 40 9.73 -33.73 -7.50
C ASP A 40 8.53 -32.81 -7.86
N PRO A 41 8.01 -32.75 -9.12
CA PRO A 41 8.31 -31.72 -10.13
C PRO A 41 7.17 -30.70 -10.37
N LYS A 42 7.52 -29.47 -10.76
CA LYS A 42 6.58 -28.36 -11.03
C LYS A 42 6.05 -28.33 -12.49
N PRO A 43 4.79 -27.94 -12.76
CA PRO A 43 4.35 -27.42 -14.04
C PRO A 43 4.48 -25.88 -14.14
N GLN A 44 4.45 -25.38 -15.39
CA GLN A 44 4.94 -24.08 -15.89
C GLN A 44 4.07 -22.84 -15.52
N PRO A 45 4.65 -21.61 -15.49
CA PRO A 45 3.92 -20.37 -15.21
C PRO A 45 3.43 -19.65 -16.49
N PRO A 46 2.26 -18.98 -16.48
CA PRO A 46 1.94 -17.94 -17.44
C PRO A 46 2.29 -16.52 -16.93
N LEU A 47 2.27 -15.60 -17.88
CA LEU A 47 2.89 -14.28 -17.90
C LEU A 47 2.37 -13.31 -16.82
N GLN A 48 3.31 -12.68 -16.11
CA GLN A 48 3.07 -11.70 -15.05
C GLN A 48 2.63 -10.34 -15.62
N HIS A 49 1.42 -9.92 -15.27
CA HIS A 49 1.03 -8.50 -15.25
C HIS A 49 0.58 -8.17 -13.82
N ARG A 50 1.35 -7.32 -13.12
CA ARG A 50 1.06 -6.86 -11.74
C ARG A 50 -0.32 -6.19 -11.68
N SER A 51 -1.27 -6.78 -10.96
CA SER A 51 -2.48 -6.12 -10.47
C SER A 51 -2.24 -5.64 -9.03
N GLN A 52 -2.24 -4.32 -8.83
CA GLN A 52 -2.23 -3.70 -7.51
C GLN A 52 -3.62 -3.86 -6.86
N ASN A 53 -3.72 -4.66 -5.81
CA ASN A 53 -4.90 -4.70 -4.95
C ASN A 53 -4.89 -3.44 -4.06
N PHE A 54 -5.56 -2.39 -4.53
CA PHE A 54 -5.93 -1.24 -3.70
C PHE A 54 -7.34 -1.48 -3.15
N ARG A 55 -7.44 -1.82 -1.85
CA ARG A 55 -8.62 -1.47 -1.04
C ARG A 55 -8.18 -0.54 0.07
N VAL A 56 -9.01 0.49 0.23
CA VAL A 56 -8.76 1.70 1.01
C VAL A 56 -8.99 1.39 2.48
N GLY A 57 -7.93 0.99 3.18
CA GLY A 57 -7.77 1.30 4.60
C GLY A 57 -7.43 2.78 4.73
N GLY A 58 -8.00 3.46 5.72
CA GLY A 58 -8.20 4.91 5.77
C GLY A 58 -6.98 5.77 5.42
N ASP A 59 -7.12 6.52 4.33
CA ASP A 59 -6.42 7.80 4.15
C ASP A 59 -7.39 8.76 3.44
N TRP A 60 -8.17 9.50 4.23
CA TRP A 60 -9.19 10.43 3.75
C TRP A 60 -8.78 11.88 4.07
N GLY A 61 -7.75 12.37 3.38
CA GLY A 61 -7.46 13.80 3.26
C GLY A 61 -8.29 14.46 2.17
N LEU A 62 -9.51 14.92 2.47
CA LEU A 62 -10.32 15.72 1.54
C LEU A 62 -9.85 17.18 1.56
N SER A 63 -9.08 17.59 0.54
CA SER A 63 -8.93 19.02 0.22
C SER A 63 -10.22 19.59 -0.38
N PRO A 64 -10.66 20.81 -0.02
CA PRO A 64 -11.89 21.39 -0.53
C PRO A 64 -11.76 21.84 -2.01
N PRO A 65 -12.82 21.75 -2.83
CA PRO A 65 -12.76 22.18 -4.22
C PRO A 65 -12.76 23.72 -4.35
N LEU A 66 -11.80 24.23 -5.11
CA LEU A 66 -11.77 25.63 -5.56
C LEU A 66 -12.98 25.94 -6.46
N ARG A 67 -13.64 27.07 -6.20
CA ARG A 67 -14.81 27.56 -6.95
C ARG A 67 -14.49 27.78 -8.45
N PRO A 68 -15.39 27.44 -9.38
CA PRO A 68 -15.24 27.81 -10.77
C PRO A 68 -15.60 29.29 -11.02
N LEU A 69 -14.65 30.06 -11.55
CA LEU A 69 -14.90 31.37 -12.15
C LEU A 69 -15.63 31.20 -13.49
N ARG A 70 -16.86 31.72 -13.58
CA ARG A 70 -17.57 31.89 -14.86
C ARG A 70 -16.96 33.05 -15.64
N LEU A 71 -16.57 32.81 -16.89
CA LEU A 71 -16.32 33.86 -17.88
C LEU A 71 -17.25 33.63 -19.09
N GLY A 72 -18.12 34.62 -19.33
CA GLY A 72 -19.04 34.65 -20.47
C GLY A 72 -18.36 35.06 -21.78
N PRO A 73 -19.06 34.97 -22.92
CA PRO A 73 -18.45 35.12 -24.24
C PRO A 73 -18.51 36.58 -24.70
N HIS A 74 -17.35 37.18 -25.02
CA HIS A 74 -17.33 38.33 -25.91
C HIS A 74 -16.16 38.27 -26.89
N VAL A 75 -16.54 37.97 -28.14
CA VAL A 75 -15.76 38.16 -29.36
C VAL A 75 -15.65 39.65 -29.66
N ARG A 76 -14.43 40.18 -29.80
CA ARG A 76 -14.17 41.33 -30.69
C ARG A 76 -12.81 41.21 -31.38
N ARG A 77 -12.89 41.28 -32.71
CA ARG A 77 -11.82 41.46 -33.70
C ARG A 77 -11.23 42.86 -33.56
N ILE A 78 -9.90 43.02 -33.52
CA ILE A 78 -9.22 44.26 -33.90
C ILE A 78 -8.00 43.92 -34.76
N LYS A 79 -7.96 44.48 -35.98
CA LYS A 79 -6.82 44.53 -36.89
C LYS A 79 -5.93 45.72 -36.51
N GLY A 80 -4.61 45.57 -36.64
CA GLY A 80 -3.68 46.71 -36.62
C GLY A 80 -2.22 46.30 -36.83
N ASN A 81 -1.70 46.57 -38.03
CA ASN A 81 -0.28 46.55 -38.38
C ASN A 81 0.44 47.74 -37.73
N VAL A 82 1.64 47.55 -37.15
CA VAL A 82 2.73 48.55 -37.12
C VAL A 82 4.10 47.87 -37.20
N LEU A 83 4.96 48.48 -38.00
CA LEU A 83 6.32 48.15 -38.42
C LEU A 83 7.41 48.17 -37.32
N SER A 84 8.36 47.25 -37.49
CA SER A 84 9.84 47.37 -37.44
C SER A 84 10.63 47.68 -36.15
N CYS A 85 11.75 46.94 -36.06
CA CYS A 85 13.06 47.26 -35.47
C CYS A 85 13.28 46.97 -33.97
N LEU A 86 13.98 45.87 -33.67
CA LEU A 86 15.40 45.91 -33.28
C LEU A 86 15.99 44.49 -33.24
N ALA A 87 17.00 44.28 -34.09
CA ALA A 87 17.87 43.12 -34.05
C ALA A 87 18.70 43.15 -32.77
N GLY A 88 18.51 42.13 -31.93
CA GLY A 88 19.33 41.86 -30.74
C GLY A 88 19.83 40.44 -30.82
N SER A 89 21.15 40.32 -31.05
CA SER A 89 21.97 39.10 -31.02
C SER A 89 21.45 38.04 -30.05
N MET A 90 20.87 36.96 -30.58
CA MET A 90 20.76 35.70 -29.85
C MET A 90 22.15 35.07 -29.85
N GLY A 91 22.89 35.33 -28.78
CA GLY A 91 24.04 34.51 -28.42
C GLY A 91 23.54 33.10 -28.16
N ASP A 92 23.79 32.23 -29.14
CA ASP A 92 23.61 30.79 -29.08
C ASP A 92 24.40 30.25 -27.88
N ARG A 93 23.73 30.08 -26.74
CA ARG A 93 24.29 29.28 -25.64
C ARG A 93 24.09 27.83 -26.04
N GLY A 94 24.97 27.35 -26.92
CA GLY A 94 25.14 25.93 -27.15
C GLY A 94 25.37 25.27 -25.81
N VAL A 95 24.40 24.47 -25.36
CA VAL A 95 24.64 23.47 -24.33
C VAL A 95 25.65 22.52 -24.94
N SER A 96 26.91 22.70 -24.56
CA SER A 96 27.97 21.74 -24.84
C SER A 96 27.53 20.40 -24.24
N THR A 97 27.03 19.51 -25.08
CA THR A 97 26.93 18.08 -24.76
C THR A 97 28.35 17.55 -24.65
N GLY A 98 28.96 17.73 -23.48
CA GLY A 98 30.17 17.00 -23.14
C GLY A 98 29.83 15.53 -23.35
N ALA A 99 30.47 14.89 -24.33
CA ALA A 99 30.19 13.51 -24.66
C ALA A 99 30.48 12.66 -23.43
N ALA A 100 29.42 12.26 -22.72
CA ALA A 100 29.52 11.15 -21.79
C ALA A 100 30.05 9.97 -22.62
N GLY A 101 31.15 9.36 -22.18
CA GLY A 101 31.73 8.21 -22.86
C GLY A 101 30.69 7.11 -23.08
N ALA A 102 30.97 6.16 -23.96
CA ALA A 102 30.10 5.00 -24.13
C ALA A 102 29.83 4.33 -22.77
N GLY A 103 28.59 3.89 -22.54
CA GLY A 103 28.19 3.19 -21.32
C GLY A 103 28.96 1.89 -21.11
N PRO A 104 28.91 1.32 -19.89
CA PRO A 104 29.55 0.04 -19.62
C PRO A 104 28.98 -1.02 -20.57
N THR A 105 29.86 -1.88 -21.07
CA THR A 105 29.45 -2.99 -21.94
C THR A 105 29.34 -4.24 -21.07
N ALA A 106 28.12 -4.75 -20.94
CA ALA A 106 27.90 -6.03 -20.26
C ALA A 106 28.63 -7.17 -20.97
N LYS A 107 29.25 -8.07 -20.20
CA LYS A 107 29.76 -9.33 -20.76
C LYS A 107 28.58 -10.17 -21.29
N GLU A 108 28.85 -10.94 -22.34
CA GLU A 108 27.89 -11.92 -22.85
C GLU A 108 28.29 -13.33 -22.39
N GLU A 109 27.39 -13.99 -21.66
CA GLU A 109 27.50 -15.39 -21.25
C GLU A 109 26.20 -16.08 -21.67
N VAL A 110 26.23 -16.72 -22.84
CA VAL A 110 25.02 -17.30 -23.45
C VAL A 110 24.54 -18.52 -22.68
N VAL A 111 23.34 -18.39 -22.11
CA VAL A 111 22.54 -19.51 -21.59
C VAL A 111 21.41 -19.79 -22.58
N GLU A 112 21.12 -21.07 -22.84
CA GLU A 112 20.02 -21.45 -23.72
C GLU A 112 18.86 -22.05 -22.93
N TYR A 113 17.65 -21.67 -23.29
CA TYR A 113 16.42 -22.21 -22.71
C TYR A 113 15.51 -22.76 -23.80
N THR A 114 15.06 -24.00 -23.67
CA THR A 114 14.11 -24.61 -24.60
C THR A 114 12.74 -24.76 -23.94
N TYR A 115 11.74 -24.07 -24.48
CA TYR A 115 10.35 -24.18 -24.04
C TYR A 115 9.46 -24.40 -25.27
N HIS A 116 8.51 -25.33 -25.17
CA HIS A 116 7.60 -25.70 -26.27
C HIS A 116 8.33 -26.02 -27.60
N GLY A 117 9.53 -26.59 -27.53
CA GLY A 117 10.36 -26.89 -28.71
C GLY A 117 11.09 -25.70 -29.32
N ILE A 118 11.00 -24.51 -28.72
CA ILE A 118 11.68 -23.29 -29.16
C ILE A 118 12.86 -23.00 -28.24
N THR A 119 14.07 -23.00 -28.80
CA THR A 119 15.29 -22.62 -28.07
C THR A 119 15.55 -21.13 -28.21
N ARG A 120 15.71 -20.46 -27.07
CA ARG A 120 16.10 -19.05 -26.96
C ARG A 120 17.46 -18.94 -26.31
N LYS A 121 18.28 -18.00 -26.79
CA LYS A 121 19.59 -17.68 -26.22
C LYS A 121 19.46 -16.40 -25.40
N ASP A 122 19.95 -16.43 -24.17
CA ASP A 122 20.03 -15.29 -23.28
C ASP A 122 21.50 -15.01 -22.95
N PRO A 123 22.14 -14.03 -23.62
CA PRO A 123 23.53 -13.65 -23.34
C PRO A 123 23.71 -12.95 -21.99
N TYR A 124 22.63 -12.55 -21.31
CA TYR A 124 22.69 -11.77 -20.07
C TYR A 124 22.08 -12.50 -18.87
N ALA A 125 21.79 -13.80 -19.01
CA ALA A 125 21.27 -14.64 -17.94
C ALA A 125 22.13 -14.58 -16.67
N TRP A 126 23.44 -14.35 -16.81
CA TRP A 126 24.39 -14.21 -15.71
C TRP A 126 24.05 -13.08 -14.73
N MET A 127 23.29 -12.06 -15.14
CA MET A 127 22.87 -10.93 -14.31
C MET A 127 21.79 -11.29 -13.30
N LYS A 128 21.12 -12.43 -13.48
CA LYS A 128 20.23 -12.98 -12.47
C LYS A 128 21.09 -13.74 -11.45
N ASP A 129 21.04 -13.29 -10.20
CA ASP A 129 21.64 -14.05 -9.11
C ASP A 129 20.76 -15.28 -8.81
N ASP A 130 21.35 -16.48 -8.81
CA ASP A 130 20.63 -17.71 -8.48
C ASP A 130 20.18 -17.71 -7.00
N ASN A 131 20.85 -16.92 -6.16
CA ASN A 131 20.54 -16.74 -4.74
C ASN A 131 19.74 -15.45 -4.46
N TRP A 132 18.95 -14.99 -5.44
CA TRP A 132 18.20 -13.73 -5.34
C TRP A 132 17.33 -13.64 -4.08
N GLN A 133 16.79 -14.76 -3.58
CA GLN A 133 16.01 -14.79 -2.34
C GLN A 133 16.83 -14.31 -1.14
N GLN A 134 18.08 -14.78 -1.01
CA GLN A 134 18.97 -14.31 0.04
C GLN A 134 19.42 -12.87 -0.23
N VAL A 135 19.69 -12.51 -1.48
CA VAL A 135 20.08 -11.14 -1.86
C VAL A 135 19.02 -10.12 -1.47
N LEU A 136 17.73 -10.45 -1.58
CA LEU A 136 16.66 -9.55 -1.12
C LEU A 136 16.75 -9.25 0.37
N ARG A 137 17.06 -10.25 1.19
CA ARG A 137 17.18 -10.10 2.66
C ARG A 137 18.52 -9.51 3.08
N GLU A 138 19.57 -9.85 2.35
CA GLU A 138 20.93 -9.44 2.62
C GLU A 138 21.61 -9.01 1.30
N PRO A 139 21.43 -7.75 0.87
CA PRO A 139 22.01 -7.28 -0.39
C PRO A 139 23.53 -7.44 -0.46
N SER A 140 24.21 -7.53 0.69
CA SER A 140 25.65 -7.72 0.82
C SER A 140 26.17 -9.00 0.16
N VAL A 141 25.33 -10.04 0.02
CA VAL A 141 25.72 -11.34 -0.57
C VAL A 141 25.61 -11.39 -2.09
N LEU A 142 25.12 -10.33 -2.73
CA LEU A 142 25.04 -10.24 -4.20
C LEU A 142 26.40 -10.58 -4.84
N ARG A 143 26.38 -11.45 -5.86
CA ARG A 143 27.58 -11.83 -6.61
C ARG A 143 28.39 -10.61 -7.06
N ALA A 144 29.70 -10.72 -6.88
CA ALA A 144 30.63 -9.61 -7.12
C ALA A 144 30.65 -9.11 -8.56
N ASP A 145 30.44 -9.98 -9.56
CA ASP A 145 30.40 -9.59 -10.97
C ASP A 145 29.13 -8.81 -11.31
N ILE A 146 27.98 -9.19 -10.74
CA ILE A 146 26.73 -8.43 -10.87
C ILE A 146 26.89 -7.06 -10.19
N ARG A 147 27.39 -7.04 -8.94
CA ARG A 147 27.64 -5.80 -8.19
C ARG A 147 28.56 -4.85 -8.96
N ALA A 148 29.68 -5.35 -9.47
CA ALA A 148 30.63 -4.54 -10.23
C ALA A 148 29.97 -3.89 -11.46
N HIS A 149 29.14 -4.64 -12.19
CA HIS A 149 28.43 -4.11 -13.35
C HIS A 149 27.38 -3.04 -12.95
N LEU A 150 26.63 -3.25 -11.87
CA LEU A 150 25.70 -2.26 -11.34
C LEU A 150 26.41 -0.98 -10.90
N ASP A 151 27.59 -1.10 -10.26
CA ASP A 151 28.39 0.06 -9.85
C ASP A 151 28.93 0.85 -11.07
N GLU A 152 29.31 0.15 -12.14
CA GLU A 152 29.70 0.78 -13.41
C GLU A 152 28.53 1.52 -14.08
N GLU A 153 27.34 0.91 -14.10
CA GLU A 153 26.13 1.53 -14.63
C GLU A 153 25.72 2.77 -13.82
N ASN A 154 25.71 2.67 -12.47
CA ASN A 154 25.43 3.81 -11.60
C ASN A 154 26.42 4.97 -11.84
N LYS A 155 27.71 4.67 -11.96
CA LYS A 155 28.73 5.68 -12.28
C LYS A 155 28.53 6.31 -13.65
N HIS A 156 28.11 5.53 -14.64
CA HIS A 156 27.81 6.05 -15.96
C HIS A 156 26.60 6.99 -15.93
N VAL A 157 25.51 6.59 -15.25
CA VAL A 157 24.33 7.44 -15.03
C VAL A 157 24.71 8.74 -14.36
N ASP A 158 25.52 8.70 -13.30
CA ASP A 158 26.01 9.91 -12.61
C ASP A 158 26.76 10.85 -13.56
N ALA A 159 27.61 10.32 -14.44
CA ALA A 159 28.37 11.10 -15.41
C ALA A 159 27.47 11.71 -16.49
N VAL A 160 26.50 10.94 -17.01
CA VAL A 160 25.54 11.40 -18.03
C VAL A 160 24.62 12.48 -17.47
N LEU A 161 24.17 12.31 -16.22
CA LEU A 161 23.24 13.24 -15.57
C LEU A 161 23.93 14.42 -14.90
N ALA A 162 25.25 14.42 -14.74
CA ALA A 162 26.01 15.51 -14.10
C ALA A 162 25.67 16.93 -14.65
N PRO A 163 25.52 17.16 -15.96
CA PRO A 163 25.14 18.49 -16.49
C PRO A 163 23.76 18.97 -16.07
N THR A 164 22.88 18.05 -15.63
CA THR A 164 21.50 18.36 -15.23
C THR A 164 21.35 18.61 -13.73
N LYS A 165 22.42 18.53 -12.92
CA LYS A 165 22.33 18.71 -11.46
C LYS A 165 21.62 20.00 -11.03
N GLY A 166 21.90 21.12 -11.68
CA GLY A 166 21.21 22.38 -11.38
C GLY A 166 19.71 22.34 -11.68
N LEU A 167 19.29 21.63 -12.74
CA LEU A 167 17.87 21.42 -13.04
C LEU A 167 17.24 20.45 -12.03
N GLN A 168 17.94 19.39 -11.62
CA GLN A 168 17.46 18.45 -10.60
C GLN A 168 17.23 19.16 -9.26
N GLU A 169 18.18 19.97 -8.80
CA GLU A 169 18.06 20.78 -7.58
C GLU A 169 16.87 21.74 -7.66
N GLN A 170 16.69 22.41 -8.81
CA GLN A 170 15.54 23.28 -9.03
C GLN A 170 14.23 22.50 -8.95
N LEU A 171 14.12 21.36 -9.63
CA LEU A 171 12.92 20.52 -9.61
C LEU A 171 12.62 20.00 -8.20
N VAL A 172 13.64 19.56 -7.45
CA VAL A 172 13.49 19.13 -6.05
C VAL A 172 12.99 20.28 -5.18
N ALA A 173 13.58 21.47 -5.30
CA ALA A 173 13.13 22.65 -4.55
C ALA A 173 11.69 23.05 -4.90
N GLU A 174 11.33 22.99 -6.18
CA GLU A 174 9.97 23.27 -6.64
C GLU A 174 8.95 22.22 -6.15
N MET A 175 9.32 20.94 -6.11
CA MET A 175 8.47 19.88 -5.56
C MET A 175 8.29 20.06 -4.05
N LYS A 176 9.37 20.26 -3.30
CA LYS A 176 9.33 20.54 -1.86
C LYS A 176 8.51 21.79 -1.53
N GLY A 177 8.64 22.86 -2.31
CA GLY A 177 7.89 24.10 -2.10
C GLY A 177 6.39 24.01 -2.41
N ARG A 178 5.91 22.90 -2.99
CA ARG A 178 4.48 22.63 -3.23
C ARG A 178 3.87 21.68 -2.20
N MET A 179 4.66 21.16 -1.27
CA MET A 179 4.22 20.26 -0.19
C MET A 179 4.26 21.02 1.14
N ALA A 180 3.22 20.87 1.96
CA ALA A 180 3.33 21.21 3.39
C ALA A 180 4.27 20.18 4.02
N GLN A 181 5.27 20.63 4.78
CA GLN A 181 6.24 19.72 5.42
C GLN A 181 5.73 19.25 6.79
N ASP A 182 4.98 20.11 7.45
CA ASP A 182 4.09 19.84 8.56
C ASP A 182 2.69 19.57 7.99
N ASP A 183 2.43 18.32 7.63
CA ASP A 183 1.10 17.89 7.20
C ASP A 183 0.57 16.87 8.20
N SER A 184 -0.71 17.01 8.55
CA SER A 184 -1.40 16.13 9.48
C SER A 184 -2.63 15.55 8.79
N SER A 185 -2.82 14.22 8.92
CA SER A 185 -4.06 13.60 8.46
C SER A 185 -5.25 14.12 9.28
N VAL A 186 -6.45 14.03 8.71
CA VAL A 186 -7.68 14.33 9.46
C VAL A 186 -7.84 13.30 10.59
N PRO A 187 -7.99 13.72 11.86
CA PRO A 187 -8.15 12.77 12.95
C PRO A 187 -9.40 11.91 12.80
N MET A 188 -9.24 10.61 13.04
CA MET A 188 -10.31 9.62 13.04
C MET A 188 -10.60 9.21 14.48
N THR A 189 -11.86 9.30 14.89
CA THR A 189 -12.26 8.96 16.26
C THR A 189 -12.46 7.46 16.43
N ASP A 190 -11.90 6.93 17.51
CA ASP A 190 -12.17 5.58 17.97
C ASP A 190 -12.13 5.53 19.50
N GLY A 191 -13.20 4.99 20.09
CA GLY A 191 -13.41 4.98 21.53
C GLY A 191 -13.20 6.37 22.17
N PRO A 192 -12.33 6.49 23.18
CA PRO A 192 -12.05 7.75 23.89
C PRO A 192 -10.99 8.63 23.21
N TYR A 193 -10.46 8.24 22.04
CA TYR A 193 -9.36 8.94 21.36
C TYR A 193 -9.73 9.40 19.95
N ALA A 194 -8.91 10.30 19.41
CA ALA A 194 -8.84 10.62 17.99
C ALA A 194 -7.40 10.38 17.50
N TYR A 195 -7.25 9.53 16.49
CA TYR A 195 -5.97 9.09 15.94
C TYR A 195 -5.66 9.79 14.63
N TYR A 196 -4.39 10.10 14.39
CA TYR A 196 -3.92 10.76 13.19
C TYR A 196 -2.43 10.51 12.97
N SER A 197 -1.98 10.71 11.74
CA SER A 197 -0.57 10.79 11.41
C SER A 197 -0.18 12.25 11.19
N ARG A 198 1.07 12.58 11.49
CA ARG A 198 1.64 13.91 11.25
C ARG A 198 3.08 13.82 10.80
N TYR A 199 3.49 14.79 10.00
CA TYR A 199 4.88 15.02 9.66
C TYR A 199 5.41 16.24 10.41
N VAL A 200 6.72 16.26 10.64
CA VAL A 200 7.42 17.41 11.25
C VAL A 200 8.40 17.96 10.24
N GLU A 201 8.70 19.26 10.34
CA GLU A 201 9.69 19.89 9.46
C GLU A 201 11.02 19.14 9.51
N GLY A 202 11.53 18.76 8.33
CA GLY A 202 12.76 17.98 8.18
C GLY A 202 12.64 16.48 8.53
N GLY A 203 11.48 16.02 9.00
CA GLY A 203 11.18 14.61 9.17
C GLY A 203 10.93 13.91 7.83
N GLU A 204 11.37 12.66 7.70
CA GLU A 204 11.19 11.85 6.49
C GLU A 204 10.05 10.83 6.65
N TYR A 205 9.63 10.56 7.88
CA TYR A 205 8.66 9.54 8.23
C TYR A 205 7.51 10.09 9.08
N PRO A 206 6.31 9.50 9.00
CA PRO A 206 5.19 9.93 9.80
C PRO A 206 5.38 9.61 11.29
N ILE A 207 4.78 10.45 12.11
CA ILE A 207 4.58 10.22 13.53
C ILE A 207 3.10 9.93 13.72
N LEU A 208 2.79 8.80 14.34
CA LEU A 208 1.42 8.39 14.61
C LEU A 208 1.09 8.78 16.03
N SER A 209 0.08 9.63 16.14
CA SER A 209 -0.31 10.27 17.39
C SER A 209 -1.79 10.04 17.65
N ARG A 210 -2.17 10.20 18.91
CA ARG A 210 -3.58 10.32 19.31
C ARG A 210 -3.76 11.49 20.25
N MET A 211 -4.99 11.93 20.40
CA MET A 211 -5.40 12.88 21.44
C MET A 211 -6.70 12.41 22.07
N ALA A 212 -7.07 12.99 23.22
CA ALA A 212 -8.38 12.72 23.79
C ALA A 212 -9.49 13.16 22.82
N ARG A 213 -10.48 12.31 22.61
CA ARG A 213 -11.60 12.58 21.68
C ARG A 213 -12.33 13.89 22.01
N ALA A 214 -12.47 14.20 23.30
CA ALA A 214 -13.09 15.44 23.76
C ALA A 214 -12.33 16.71 23.30
N ASP A 215 -11.00 16.64 23.15
CA ASP A 215 -10.22 17.75 22.60
C ASP A 215 -10.50 17.95 21.11
N PHE A 216 -10.54 16.85 20.34
CA PHE A 216 -10.90 16.91 18.93
C PHE A 216 -12.32 17.45 18.71
N GLU A 217 -13.32 16.88 19.39
CA GLU A 217 -14.74 17.26 19.22
C GLU A 217 -15.05 18.68 19.70
N SER A 218 -14.25 19.22 20.62
CA SER A 218 -14.39 20.61 21.06
C SER A 218 -13.95 21.64 20.01
N GLY A 219 -13.37 21.20 18.88
CA GLY A 219 -12.82 22.08 17.85
C GLY A 219 -11.50 22.76 18.27
N ARG A 220 -10.85 22.28 19.35
CA ARG A 220 -9.52 22.74 19.77
C ARG A 220 -8.40 22.25 18.85
N TRP A 221 -8.65 21.18 18.10
CA TRP A 221 -7.70 20.72 17.10
C TRP A 221 -7.68 21.68 15.90
N VAL A 222 -6.48 22.16 15.59
CA VAL A 222 -6.19 22.96 14.40
C VAL A 222 -5.14 22.18 13.61
N PRO A 223 -5.38 21.86 12.33
CA PRO A 223 -4.33 21.32 11.46
C PRO A 223 -3.10 22.21 11.56
N ASP A 224 -1.94 21.59 11.81
CA ASP A 224 -0.63 22.26 11.87
C ASP A 224 -0.54 23.36 12.95
N GLY A 225 -1.46 23.33 13.92
CA GLY A 225 -1.46 24.19 15.10
C GLY A 225 -0.69 23.59 16.28
N THR A 226 -0.69 24.30 17.41
CA THR A 226 -0.15 23.75 18.66
C THR A 226 -0.98 22.54 19.10
N PRO A 227 -0.37 21.36 19.32
CA PRO A 227 -1.09 20.19 19.80
C PRO A 227 -1.81 20.44 21.13
N PRO A 228 -2.95 19.77 21.39
CA PRO A 228 -3.56 19.77 22.72
C PRO A 228 -2.64 19.08 23.72
N ASP A 229 -2.76 19.46 25.01
CA ASP A 229 -1.99 18.85 26.11
C ASP A 229 -2.21 17.32 26.23
N SER A 230 -3.32 16.80 25.67
CA SER A 230 -3.65 15.37 25.64
C SER A 230 -3.01 14.60 24.48
N GLN A 231 -2.23 15.26 23.62
CA GLN A 231 -1.54 14.57 22.53
C GLN A 231 -0.53 13.56 23.10
N GLU A 232 -0.56 12.36 22.54
CA GLU A 232 0.41 11.30 22.78
C GLU A 232 0.96 10.80 21.44
N ASP A 233 2.28 10.72 21.32
CA ASP A 233 2.95 10.10 20.18
C ASP A 233 3.12 8.59 20.44
N LEU A 234 2.48 7.78 19.60
CA LEU A 234 2.45 6.33 19.74
C LEU A 234 3.69 5.71 19.11
N VAL A 235 3.97 6.08 17.87
CA VAL A 235 5.08 5.58 17.04
C VAL A 235 5.68 6.73 16.24
N ASP A 236 6.98 6.98 16.41
CA ASP A 236 7.73 7.97 15.63
C ASP A 236 8.63 7.24 14.62
N GLY A 237 8.26 7.31 13.34
CA GLY A 237 9.05 6.69 12.28
C GLY A 237 10.45 7.29 12.12
N ASN A 238 10.67 8.54 12.51
CA ASN A 238 11.98 9.20 12.39
C ASN A 238 12.95 8.65 13.42
N GLU A 239 12.49 8.45 14.66
CA GLU A 239 13.33 7.83 15.69
C GLU A 239 13.59 6.35 15.40
N LEU A 240 12.59 5.61 14.87
CA LEU A 240 12.78 4.22 14.46
C LEU A 240 13.73 4.06 13.26
N GLY A 241 13.67 4.99 12.30
CA GLY A 241 14.50 4.98 11.10
C GLY A 241 15.93 5.52 11.31
N LYS A 242 16.22 6.08 12.48
CA LYS A 242 17.46 6.83 12.73
C LYS A 242 18.70 5.95 12.60
N GLY A 243 19.60 6.36 11.71
CA GLY A 243 20.87 5.67 11.48
C GLY A 243 20.75 4.39 10.64
N LEU A 244 19.57 4.07 10.11
CA LEU A 244 19.37 2.99 9.16
C LEU A 244 19.58 3.49 7.73
N GLU A 245 20.18 2.65 6.86
CA GLU A 245 20.34 2.96 5.44
C GLU A 245 19.01 2.94 4.68
N PHE A 246 18.06 2.15 5.17
CA PHE A 246 16.70 2.08 4.68
C PHE A 246 15.75 1.88 5.87
N PHE A 247 14.59 2.52 5.82
CA PHE A 247 13.51 2.28 6.76
C PHE A 247 12.17 2.45 6.08
N LYS A 248 11.25 1.53 6.36
CA LYS A 248 9.86 1.60 5.97
C LYS A 248 8.99 1.20 7.15
N LEU A 249 8.16 2.12 7.60
CA LEU A 249 7.05 1.85 8.50
C LEU A 249 5.87 1.35 7.68
N GLY A 250 5.34 0.17 8.00
CA GLY A 250 4.13 -0.38 7.39
C GLY A 250 2.89 -0.04 8.21
N ALA A 251 1.99 -1.01 8.43
CA ALA A 251 0.81 -0.82 9.28
C ALA A 251 1.19 -0.46 10.72
N VAL A 252 0.37 0.39 11.34
CA VAL A 252 0.41 0.73 12.75
C VAL A 252 -1.03 0.78 13.26
N GLU A 253 -1.34 -0.08 14.23
CA GLU A 253 -2.70 -0.30 14.69
C GLU A 253 -2.71 -0.35 16.22
N HIS A 254 -3.62 0.38 16.86
CA HIS A 254 -3.87 0.26 18.29
C HIS A 254 -4.72 -0.97 18.59
N SER A 255 -4.53 -1.56 19.77
CA SER A 255 -5.41 -2.63 20.25
C SER A 255 -6.83 -2.09 20.50
N PRO A 256 -7.88 -2.92 20.41
CA PRO A 256 -9.27 -2.51 20.68
C PRO A 256 -9.52 -1.84 22.04
N ASP A 257 -8.72 -2.17 23.06
CA ASP A 257 -8.77 -1.54 24.38
C ASP A 257 -7.91 -0.25 24.48
N HIS A 258 -7.24 0.12 23.39
CA HIS A 258 -6.34 1.26 23.24
C HIS A 258 -5.12 1.25 24.18
N SER A 259 -4.79 0.11 24.79
CA SER A 259 -3.68 0.00 25.74
C SER A 259 -2.35 -0.37 25.07
N LEU A 260 -2.40 -0.96 23.87
CA LEU A 260 -1.24 -1.35 23.08
C LEU A 260 -1.26 -0.66 21.71
N VAL A 261 -0.08 -0.52 21.12
CA VAL A 261 0.08 -0.27 19.68
C VAL A 261 1.00 -1.34 19.10
N ALA A 262 0.64 -1.85 17.93
CA ALA A 262 1.50 -2.71 17.14
C ALA A 262 1.87 -2.01 15.84
N TYR A 263 3.08 -2.24 15.35
CA TYR A 263 3.55 -1.65 14.11
C TYR A 263 4.48 -2.60 13.35
N THR A 264 4.51 -2.45 12.03
CA THR A 264 5.39 -3.24 11.15
C THR A 264 6.54 -2.40 10.61
N THR A 265 7.74 -2.99 10.53
CA THR A 265 8.92 -2.31 9.97
C THR A 265 9.70 -3.20 9.01
N ASP A 266 10.25 -2.58 7.96
CA ASP A 266 11.28 -3.16 7.08
C ASP A 266 12.48 -2.21 7.05
N VAL A 267 13.66 -2.73 7.38
CA VAL A 267 14.92 -1.98 7.51
C VAL A 267 15.89 -2.24 6.35
N THR A 268 15.45 -3.01 5.36
CA THR A 268 16.28 -3.49 4.25
C THR A 268 15.70 -3.19 2.87
N GLY A 269 14.40 -2.90 2.77
CA GLY A 269 13.68 -2.77 1.50
C GLY A 269 13.29 -4.11 0.91
N SER A 270 13.38 -5.17 1.70
CA SER A 270 13.06 -6.53 1.29
C SER A 270 11.57 -6.83 1.33
N GLU A 271 10.73 -5.97 1.91
CA GLU A 271 9.29 -6.22 2.14
C GLU A 271 9.00 -7.43 3.04
N TYR A 272 10.01 -7.98 3.74
CA TYR A 272 9.82 -8.84 4.90
C TYR A 272 9.71 -7.97 6.15
N PHE A 273 8.49 -7.79 6.64
CA PHE A 273 8.23 -6.94 7.79
C PHE A 273 8.41 -7.70 9.11
N THR A 274 8.74 -6.93 10.15
CA THR A 274 8.65 -7.38 11.54
C THR A 274 7.54 -6.64 12.27
N VAL A 275 6.59 -7.36 12.86
CA VAL A 275 5.59 -6.80 13.78
C VAL A 275 6.21 -6.63 15.17
N THR A 276 6.10 -5.44 15.73
CA THR A 276 6.56 -5.09 17.09
C THR A 276 5.40 -4.48 17.88
N PHE A 277 5.34 -4.76 19.18
CA PHE A 277 4.27 -4.31 20.07
C PHE A 277 4.82 -3.38 21.15
N LYS A 278 4.05 -2.37 21.54
CA LYS A 278 4.38 -1.38 22.56
C LYS A 278 3.19 -1.20 23.51
N ASP A 279 3.46 -1.24 24.81
CA ASP A 279 2.48 -0.87 25.83
C ASP A 279 2.42 0.66 25.94
N LEU A 280 1.26 1.25 25.69
CA LEU A 280 1.08 2.70 25.70
C LEU A 280 1.00 3.27 27.12
N ARG A 281 0.77 2.44 28.14
CA ARG A 281 0.72 2.88 29.54
C ARG A 281 2.12 3.07 30.11
N THR A 282 3.07 2.23 29.70
CA THR A 282 4.47 2.29 30.18
C THR A 282 5.41 2.92 29.15
N GLY A 283 5.04 2.92 27.87
CA GLY A 283 5.90 3.31 26.76
C GLY A 283 6.91 2.24 26.35
N GLU A 284 6.90 1.07 27.00
CA GLU A 284 7.87 0.00 26.78
C GLU A 284 7.45 -0.94 25.63
N LEU A 285 8.44 -1.49 24.93
CA LEU A 285 8.20 -2.54 23.95
C LEU A 285 7.93 -3.87 24.66
N LEU A 286 6.95 -4.63 24.17
CA LEU A 286 6.74 -6.01 24.60
C LEU A 286 7.85 -6.91 24.00
N PRO A 287 8.15 -8.06 24.63
CA PRO A 287 9.15 -8.99 24.12
C PRO A 287 8.75 -9.64 22.80
N ASP A 288 7.45 -9.69 22.49
CA ASP A 288 6.86 -10.26 21.29
C ASP A 288 7.36 -9.58 20.01
N ARG A 289 7.81 -10.40 19.06
CA ARG A 289 8.28 -9.97 17.74
C ARG A 289 7.92 -11.02 16.69
N LEU A 290 7.20 -10.63 15.66
CA LEU A 290 6.78 -11.52 14.57
C LEU A 290 7.59 -11.18 13.33
N VAL A 291 8.39 -12.12 12.82
CA VAL A 291 9.25 -11.91 11.64
C VAL A 291 8.67 -12.56 10.39
N ASN A 292 9.21 -12.19 9.22
CA ASN A 292 8.78 -12.68 7.89
C ASN A 292 7.30 -12.41 7.61
N CYS A 293 6.77 -11.31 8.15
CA CYS A 293 5.39 -10.92 7.97
C CYS A 293 5.23 -10.07 6.71
N SER A 294 4.00 -9.97 6.22
CA SER A 294 3.62 -8.86 5.34
C SER A 294 3.53 -7.55 6.14
N SER A 295 3.27 -6.44 5.45
CA SER A 295 3.13 -5.13 6.08
C SER A 295 1.85 -4.95 6.91
N THR A 296 0.92 -5.91 6.93
CA THR A 296 -0.38 -5.78 7.59
C THR A 296 -0.68 -6.91 8.57
N PHE A 297 -1.51 -6.61 9.55
CA PHE A 297 -2.03 -7.54 10.55
C PHE A 297 -3.36 -6.98 11.09
N VAL A 298 -4.10 -7.79 11.85
CA VAL A 298 -5.40 -7.41 12.42
C VAL A 298 -5.45 -7.81 13.90
N TRP A 299 -5.86 -6.89 14.77
CA TRP A 299 -6.13 -7.22 16.17
C TRP A 299 -7.40 -8.05 16.31
N CYS A 300 -7.35 -9.09 17.14
CA CYS A 300 -8.57 -9.71 17.66
C CYS A 300 -9.25 -8.78 18.68
N LYS A 301 -10.58 -8.86 18.83
CA LYS A 301 -11.34 -7.98 19.75
C LYS A 301 -10.87 -8.03 21.20
N GLY A 302 -10.26 -9.14 21.62
CA GLY A 302 -9.73 -9.34 22.98
C GLY A 302 -8.48 -8.53 23.32
N SER A 303 -7.83 -7.86 22.35
CA SER A 303 -6.56 -7.14 22.54
C SER A 303 -5.38 -8.02 23.03
N ASP A 304 -5.54 -9.34 23.03
CA ASP A 304 -4.56 -10.32 23.51
C ASP A 304 -3.88 -11.11 22.38
N SER A 305 -4.31 -10.86 21.14
CA SER A 305 -3.87 -11.61 19.96
C SER A 305 -4.04 -10.79 18.67
N VAL A 306 -3.22 -11.13 17.68
CA VAL A 306 -3.30 -10.59 16.33
C VAL A 306 -3.34 -11.72 15.29
N VAL A 307 -3.96 -11.46 14.16
CA VAL A 307 -3.94 -12.31 12.97
C VAL A 307 -3.10 -11.64 11.88
N TYR A 308 -2.17 -12.37 11.28
CA TYR A 308 -1.19 -11.81 10.35
C TYR A 308 -0.80 -12.82 9.27
N THR A 309 -0.22 -12.32 8.17
CA THR A 309 0.27 -13.16 7.07
C THR A 309 1.78 -13.34 7.11
N VAL A 310 2.24 -14.56 6.79
CA VAL A 310 3.65 -14.93 6.68
C VAL A 310 4.02 -15.18 5.23
N ILE A 311 5.17 -14.62 4.84
CA ILE A 311 5.72 -14.65 3.49
C ILE A 311 6.65 -15.86 3.32
N ASP A 312 6.50 -16.60 2.22
CA ASP A 312 7.37 -17.72 1.85
C ASP A 312 8.70 -17.26 1.22
N GLU A 313 9.54 -18.22 0.86
CA GLU A 313 10.84 -17.96 0.23
C GLU A 313 10.71 -17.32 -1.18
N ASN A 314 9.56 -17.43 -1.83
CA ASN A 314 9.27 -16.83 -3.13
C ASN A 314 8.57 -15.48 -3.00
N HIS A 315 8.57 -14.89 -1.80
CA HIS A 315 7.96 -13.59 -1.53
C HIS A 315 6.43 -13.57 -1.67
N ARG A 316 5.77 -14.67 -1.29
CA ARG A 316 4.31 -14.79 -1.32
C ARG A 316 3.71 -14.94 0.07
N GLU A 317 2.66 -14.18 0.36
CA GLU A 317 1.83 -14.36 1.54
C GLU A 317 1.09 -15.70 1.46
N LYS A 318 1.63 -16.71 2.15
CA LYS A 318 1.20 -18.12 1.99
C LYS A 318 0.50 -18.70 3.21
N TRP A 319 0.76 -18.15 4.38
CA TRP A 319 0.15 -18.61 5.63
C TRP A 319 -0.49 -17.44 6.38
N VAL A 320 -1.60 -17.72 7.05
CA VAL A 320 -2.26 -16.82 8.00
C VAL A 320 -2.20 -17.46 9.37
N TYR A 321 -1.56 -16.77 10.30
CA TYR A 321 -1.38 -17.23 11.68
C TYR A 321 -2.13 -16.31 12.65
N ARG A 322 -2.52 -16.87 13.79
CA ARG A 322 -2.90 -16.11 14.98
C ARG A 322 -1.78 -16.18 16.01
N HIS A 323 -1.29 -15.02 16.41
CA HIS A 323 -0.32 -14.87 17.49
C HIS A 323 -1.02 -14.46 18.78
N ARG A 324 -0.70 -15.13 19.89
CA ARG A 324 -1.13 -14.77 21.25
C ARG A 324 0.01 -14.08 21.97
N LEU A 325 -0.23 -12.87 22.48
CA LEU A 325 0.79 -12.10 23.17
C LEU A 325 1.34 -12.86 24.39
N GLY A 326 2.66 -12.77 24.57
CA GLY A 326 3.43 -13.47 25.59
C GLY A 326 3.86 -14.89 25.21
N GLN A 327 3.50 -15.39 24.02
CA GLN A 327 3.95 -16.69 23.50
C GLN A 327 5.06 -16.52 22.45
N PRO A 328 5.94 -17.51 22.24
CA PRO A 328 6.87 -17.45 21.11
C PRO A 328 6.13 -17.62 19.78
N GLN A 329 6.61 -16.95 18.72
CA GLN A 329 6.03 -17.05 17.37
C GLN A 329 5.92 -18.51 16.85
N SER A 330 6.79 -19.41 17.32
CA SER A 330 6.74 -20.83 16.94
C SER A 330 5.46 -21.55 17.37
N ASP A 331 4.74 -21.00 18.33
CA ASP A 331 3.55 -21.59 18.93
C ASP A 331 2.27 -20.99 18.33
N ASP A 332 2.40 -20.10 17.34
CA ASP A 332 1.29 -19.43 16.69
C ASP A 332 0.36 -20.44 15.98
N GLU A 333 -0.94 -20.18 16.07
CA GLU A 333 -1.96 -21.05 15.49
C GLU A 333 -2.11 -20.79 13.99
N LEU A 334 -1.88 -21.81 13.16
CA LEU A 334 -2.19 -21.73 11.73
C LEU A 334 -3.70 -21.69 11.50
N LEU A 335 -4.21 -20.57 11.00
CA LEU A 335 -5.62 -20.43 10.64
C LEU A 335 -5.87 -20.91 9.20
N TYR A 336 -5.02 -20.52 8.25
CA TYR A 336 -5.15 -20.92 6.85
C TYR A 336 -3.79 -20.95 6.13
N MET A 337 -3.66 -21.84 5.16
CA MET A 337 -2.52 -21.95 4.26
C MET A 337 -3.05 -22.03 2.83
N GLU A 338 -2.50 -21.22 1.93
CA GLU A 338 -2.86 -21.26 0.52
C GLU A 338 -2.02 -22.31 -0.22
N PRO A 339 -2.64 -23.40 -0.73
CA PRO A 339 -1.89 -24.46 -1.39
C PRO A 339 -1.46 -24.08 -2.82
N ASP A 340 -2.15 -23.13 -3.46
CA ASP A 340 -1.84 -22.70 -4.83
C ASP A 340 -0.91 -21.47 -4.84
N ASP A 341 0.30 -21.67 -5.32
CA ASP A 341 1.34 -20.66 -5.49
C ASP A 341 0.95 -19.49 -6.44
N GLY A 342 -0.16 -19.60 -7.17
CA GLY A 342 -0.74 -18.52 -7.97
C GLY A 342 -1.56 -17.51 -7.17
N PHE A 343 -1.93 -17.83 -5.93
CA PHE A 343 -2.77 -17.03 -5.06
C PHE A 343 -1.96 -16.40 -3.93
N PHE A 344 -2.41 -15.23 -3.48
CA PHE A 344 -1.82 -14.47 -2.38
C PHE A 344 -2.84 -14.29 -1.27
N LEU A 345 -2.38 -14.39 -0.01
CA LEU A 345 -3.20 -14.19 1.16
C LEU A 345 -3.15 -12.76 1.67
N GLY A 346 -4.32 -12.25 2.05
CA GLY A 346 -4.48 -11.02 2.82
C GLY A 346 -5.30 -11.26 4.09
N VAL A 347 -5.14 -10.34 5.04
CA VAL A 347 -5.97 -10.25 6.23
C VAL A 347 -6.50 -8.83 6.40
N SER A 348 -7.76 -8.72 6.75
CA SER A 348 -8.40 -7.43 7.04
C SER A 348 -9.52 -7.60 8.07
N LEU A 349 -10.00 -6.49 8.62
CA LEU A 349 -11.15 -6.48 9.50
C LEU A 349 -12.39 -6.07 8.70
N SER A 350 -13.53 -6.69 8.97
CA SER A 350 -14.81 -6.30 8.40
C SER A 350 -15.25 -4.92 8.93
N ASP A 351 -16.11 -4.22 8.20
CA ASP A 351 -16.48 -2.82 8.52
C ASP A 351 -17.11 -2.66 9.92
N THR A 352 -17.80 -3.67 10.44
CA THR A 352 -18.35 -3.63 11.81
C THR A 352 -17.36 -4.09 12.89
N GLY A 353 -16.20 -4.61 12.48
CA GLY A 353 -15.23 -5.25 13.35
C GLY A 353 -15.59 -6.67 13.77
N ASN A 354 -16.70 -7.26 13.30
CA ASN A 354 -17.15 -8.58 13.75
C ASN A 354 -16.32 -9.74 13.19
N PHE A 355 -15.77 -9.60 11.99
CA PHE A 355 -15.03 -10.67 11.34
C PHE A 355 -13.63 -10.22 10.95
N ILE A 356 -12.66 -11.09 11.19
CA ILE A 356 -11.37 -11.04 10.48
C ILE A 356 -11.57 -11.78 9.16
N ILE A 357 -11.31 -11.09 8.07
CA ILE A 357 -11.45 -11.58 6.70
C ILE A 357 -10.08 -12.09 6.26
N ILE A 358 -10.04 -13.35 5.84
CA ILE A 358 -8.89 -13.95 5.16
C ILE A 358 -9.25 -14.02 3.69
N ASP A 359 -8.63 -13.19 2.86
CA ASP A 359 -8.76 -13.23 1.42
C ASP A 359 -7.64 -14.06 0.79
N SER A 360 -7.99 -14.88 -0.20
CA SER A 360 -7.07 -15.56 -1.09
C SER A 360 -7.44 -15.16 -2.50
N SER A 361 -6.54 -14.50 -3.22
CA SER A 361 -6.84 -14.01 -4.56
C SER A 361 -5.66 -14.07 -5.51
N ASP A 362 -5.99 -14.18 -6.79
CA ASP A 362 -5.07 -13.93 -7.88
C ASP A 362 -5.59 -12.75 -8.73
N HIS A 363 -5.16 -12.66 -9.99
CA HIS A 363 -5.59 -11.59 -10.89
C HIS A 363 -7.11 -11.56 -11.19
N ASP A 364 -7.80 -12.71 -11.24
CA ASP A 364 -9.19 -12.80 -11.71
C ASP A 364 -10.13 -13.67 -10.85
N THR A 365 -9.61 -14.28 -9.79
CA THR A 365 -10.31 -15.24 -8.95
C THR A 365 -10.10 -14.91 -7.47
N SER A 366 -11.15 -15.08 -6.66
CA SER A 366 -11.10 -14.83 -5.21
C SER A 366 -11.72 -15.97 -4.41
N GLU A 367 -11.26 -16.15 -3.18
CA GLU A 367 -11.83 -16.98 -2.15
C GLU A 367 -11.70 -16.27 -0.80
N VAL A 368 -12.75 -16.30 0.01
CA VAL A 368 -12.79 -15.56 1.28
C VAL A 368 -13.23 -16.48 2.40
N ARG A 369 -12.52 -16.43 3.52
CA ARG A 369 -12.87 -17.06 4.80
C ARG A 369 -13.08 -15.98 5.86
N LEU A 370 -14.03 -16.22 6.76
CA LEU A 370 -14.32 -15.34 7.89
C LEU A 370 -13.94 -16.01 9.19
N VAL A 371 -13.26 -15.30 10.07
CA VAL A 371 -12.97 -15.71 11.45
C VAL A 371 -13.72 -14.75 12.37
N ASP A 372 -14.49 -15.26 13.32
CA ASP A 372 -15.13 -14.41 14.34
C ASP A 372 -14.05 -13.70 15.16
N ALA A 373 -14.03 -12.37 15.09
CA ALA A 373 -13.04 -11.53 15.76
C ALA A 373 -13.18 -11.55 17.30
N ALA A 374 -14.34 -11.95 17.82
CA ALA A 374 -14.63 -12.08 19.26
C ALA A 374 -14.39 -13.49 19.80
N GLY A 375 -14.34 -14.52 18.95
CA GLY A 375 -14.36 -15.91 19.39
C GLY A 375 -13.04 -16.45 19.94
N GLY A 376 -11.97 -15.64 19.98
CA GLY A 376 -10.65 -16.02 20.49
C GLY A 376 -10.12 -17.29 19.82
N ASP A 377 -9.42 -18.14 20.58
CA ASP A 377 -8.80 -19.38 20.08
C ASP A 377 -9.81 -20.40 19.53
N ALA A 378 -11.07 -20.31 19.94
CA ALA A 378 -12.12 -21.20 19.45
C ALA A 378 -12.61 -20.81 18.04
N ALA A 379 -12.40 -19.56 17.61
CA ALA A 379 -12.83 -19.09 16.30
C ALA A 379 -11.97 -19.71 15.19
N LYS A 380 -12.61 -20.55 14.38
CA LYS A 380 -12.02 -21.15 13.17
C LYS A 380 -12.51 -20.44 11.92
N PRO A 381 -11.71 -20.40 10.83
CA PRO A 381 -12.16 -19.82 9.57
C PRO A 381 -13.35 -20.57 8.96
N VAL A 382 -14.37 -19.83 8.56
CA VAL A 382 -15.55 -20.31 7.85
C VAL A 382 -15.46 -19.83 6.40
N LEU A 383 -15.48 -20.76 5.46
CA LEU A 383 -15.48 -20.43 4.03
C LEU A 383 -16.79 -19.76 3.64
N VAL A 384 -16.69 -18.61 2.95
CA VAL A 384 -17.86 -17.92 2.39
C VAL A 384 -18.38 -18.67 1.16
N GLN A 385 -17.51 -18.91 0.19
CA GLN A 385 -17.82 -19.60 -1.05
C GLN A 385 -16.53 -20.18 -1.63
N GLU A 386 -16.59 -21.38 -2.21
CA GLU A 386 -15.43 -21.95 -2.93
C GLU A 386 -15.11 -21.12 -4.18
N ARG A 387 -13.83 -20.98 -4.51
CA ARG A 387 -13.38 -20.24 -5.69
C ARG A 387 -13.88 -20.82 -7.01
N GLU A 388 -14.19 -19.94 -7.95
CA GLU A 388 -14.57 -20.25 -9.33
C GLU A 388 -13.70 -19.39 -10.26
N VAL A 389 -13.03 -19.99 -11.25
CA VAL A 389 -12.09 -19.27 -12.12
C VAL A 389 -12.79 -18.08 -12.81
N GLY A 390 -12.18 -16.90 -12.72
CA GLY A 390 -12.72 -15.66 -13.27
C GLY A 390 -13.80 -15.00 -12.40
N VAL A 391 -14.16 -15.60 -11.26
CA VAL A 391 -15.09 -15.00 -10.29
C VAL A 391 -14.31 -14.35 -9.15
N LYS A 392 -14.44 -13.03 -9.08
CA LYS A 392 -13.94 -12.20 -7.98
C LYS A 392 -15.08 -11.87 -7.05
N TYR A 393 -14.76 -11.86 -5.76
CA TYR A 393 -15.64 -11.29 -4.78
C TYR A 393 -14.90 -10.80 -3.55
N ASP A 394 -15.42 -9.73 -2.97
CA ASP A 394 -14.99 -9.17 -1.70
C ASP A 394 -16.16 -9.19 -0.72
N VAL A 395 -15.86 -9.29 0.57
CA VAL A 395 -16.88 -9.36 1.63
C VAL A 395 -16.75 -8.15 2.56
N SER A 396 -17.89 -7.61 2.96
CA SER A 396 -18.07 -6.76 4.14
C SER A 396 -19.28 -7.29 4.92
N ASP A 397 -19.65 -6.65 6.02
CA ASP A 397 -20.74 -7.10 6.87
C ASP A 397 -21.57 -5.93 7.42
N PHE A 398 -22.84 -6.22 7.72
CA PHE A 398 -23.74 -5.30 8.38
C PHE A 398 -24.79 -6.09 9.15
N ALA A 399 -24.92 -5.81 10.45
CA ALA A 399 -25.74 -6.60 11.37
C ALA A 399 -25.39 -8.10 11.29
N ASP A 400 -26.32 -8.96 10.90
CA ASP A 400 -26.13 -10.40 10.74
C ASP A 400 -25.93 -10.85 9.27
N GLN A 401 -25.77 -9.88 8.36
CA GLN A 401 -25.61 -10.10 6.93
C GLN A 401 -24.19 -9.82 6.47
N LEU A 402 -23.75 -10.61 5.50
CA LEU A 402 -22.62 -10.29 4.65
C LEU A 402 -23.12 -9.47 3.46
N LEU A 403 -22.33 -8.46 3.07
CA LEU A 403 -22.46 -7.77 1.81
C LEU A 403 -21.29 -8.19 0.93
N ILE A 404 -21.60 -8.76 -0.23
CA ILE A 404 -20.62 -9.40 -1.10
C ILE A 404 -20.63 -8.65 -2.43
N LEU A 405 -19.54 -7.96 -2.73
CA LEU A 405 -19.30 -7.34 -4.03
C LEU A 405 -18.73 -8.41 -4.96
N THR A 406 -19.39 -8.74 -6.06
CA THR A 406 -18.98 -9.86 -6.92
C THR A 406 -19.26 -9.63 -8.40
N ASN A 407 -18.46 -10.23 -9.28
CA ASN A 407 -18.72 -10.31 -10.72
C ASN A 407 -19.44 -11.62 -11.14
N GLU A 408 -19.90 -12.41 -10.16
CA GLU A 408 -20.58 -13.69 -10.37
C GLU A 408 -21.76 -13.56 -11.36
N GLY A 409 -21.94 -14.59 -12.19
CA GLY A 409 -23.03 -14.63 -13.17
C GLY A 409 -22.80 -13.72 -14.38
N GLY A 410 -21.54 -13.40 -14.69
CA GLY A 410 -21.17 -12.54 -15.82
C GLY A 410 -21.36 -11.04 -15.55
N ALA A 411 -21.45 -10.63 -14.28
CA ALA A 411 -21.58 -9.23 -13.89
C ALA A 411 -20.21 -8.51 -14.00
N THR A 412 -19.75 -8.22 -15.21
CA THR A 412 -18.41 -7.64 -15.46
C THR A 412 -18.18 -6.29 -14.77
N ASP A 413 -19.24 -5.49 -14.58
CA ASP A 413 -19.20 -4.23 -13.82
C ASP A 413 -19.56 -4.41 -12.33
N PHE A 414 -19.58 -5.67 -11.88
CA PHE A 414 -19.91 -6.14 -10.54
C PHE A 414 -21.36 -5.85 -10.11
N LYS A 415 -21.80 -6.59 -9.10
CA LYS A 415 -23.07 -6.43 -8.38
C LYS A 415 -22.81 -6.58 -6.88
N VAL A 416 -23.76 -6.15 -6.05
CA VAL A 416 -23.72 -6.43 -4.60
C VAL A 416 -24.82 -7.42 -4.28
N VAL A 417 -24.45 -8.52 -3.64
CA VAL A 417 -25.40 -9.50 -3.08
C VAL A 417 -25.27 -9.53 -1.56
N THR A 418 -26.29 -10.02 -0.88
CA THR A 418 -26.30 -10.28 0.56
C THR A 418 -26.46 -11.75 0.85
N ALA A 419 -25.93 -12.18 1.99
CA ALA A 419 -26.14 -13.52 2.54
C ALA A 419 -26.10 -13.47 4.07
N PRO A 420 -26.87 -14.30 4.81
CA PRO A 420 -26.69 -14.41 6.25
C PRO A 420 -25.27 -14.88 6.58
N ALA A 421 -24.64 -14.29 7.59
CA ALA A 421 -23.29 -14.71 8.02
C ALA A 421 -23.26 -16.18 8.51
N SER A 422 -24.41 -16.70 8.98
CA SER A 422 -24.60 -18.09 9.37
C SER A 422 -24.73 -19.07 8.20
N SER A 423 -24.97 -18.58 6.98
CA SER A 423 -25.10 -19.37 5.76
C SER A 423 -24.57 -18.61 4.53
N PRO A 424 -23.25 -18.33 4.50
CA PRO A 424 -22.63 -17.34 3.60
C PRO A 424 -22.53 -17.79 2.13
N GLY A 425 -22.78 -19.07 1.85
CA GLY A 425 -22.65 -19.68 0.54
C GLY A 425 -23.60 -19.12 -0.52
N LYS A 426 -23.20 -19.27 -1.79
CA LYS A 426 -23.87 -18.75 -2.99
C LYS A 426 -25.35 -19.10 -3.09
N ALA A 427 -25.79 -20.24 -2.52
CA ALA A 427 -27.20 -20.62 -2.47
C ALA A 427 -28.09 -19.63 -1.69
N SER A 428 -27.51 -18.94 -0.70
CA SER A 428 -28.19 -17.93 0.12
C SER A 428 -28.09 -16.53 -0.48
N TRP A 429 -27.32 -16.33 -1.55
CA TRP A 429 -27.09 -14.99 -2.10
C TRP A 429 -28.39 -14.38 -2.62
N ARG A 430 -28.63 -13.12 -2.26
CA ARG A 430 -29.76 -12.30 -2.71
C ARG A 430 -29.22 -10.99 -3.24
N GLU A 431 -29.65 -10.59 -4.42
CA GLU A 431 -29.18 -9.36 -5.02
C GLU A 431 -29.68 -8.14 -4.23
N LEU A 432 -28.75 -7.26 -3.85
CA LEU A 432 -29.04 -5.98 -3.20
C LEU A 432 -28.84 -4.81 -4.16
N VAL A 433 -27.76 -4.84 -4.94
CA VAL A 433 -27.49 -3.87 -6.01
C VAL A 433 -27.26 -4.65 -7.30
N PRO A 434 -28.17 -4.55 -8.29
CA PRO A 434 -28.06 -5.26 -9.55
C PRO A 434 -26.85 -4.81 -10.36
N HIS A 435 -26.29 -5.74 -11.14
CA HIS A 435 -25.32 -5.41 -12.17
C HIS A 435 -25.92 -4.41 -13.17
N THR A 436 -25.19 -3.32 -13.44
CA THR A 436 -25.56 -2.33 -14.44
C THR A 436 -24.37 -2.06 -15.35
N GLN A 437 -24.50 -2.40 -16.64
CA GLN A 437 -23.44 -2.18 -17.62
C GLN A 437 -23.04 -0.70 -17.70
N GLY A 438 -21.74 -0.43 -17.68
CA GLY A 438 -21.17 0.92 -17.69
C GLY A 438 -21.12 1.60 -16.32
N VAL A 439 -21.54 0.91 -15.25
CA VAL A 439 -21.45 1.36 -13.85
C VAL A 439 -20.59 0.38 -13.07
N LEU A 440 -19.27 0.54 -13.18
CA LEU A 440 -18.32 -0.34 -12.50
C LEU A 440 -18.33 -0.07 -10.99
N LEU A 441 -18.76 -1.03 -10.20
CA LEU A 441 -18.59 -1.00 -8.75
C LEU A 441 -17.13 -1.34 -8.42
N ARG A 442 -16.44 -0.42 -7.74
CA ARG A 442 -15.03 -0.55 -7.33
C ARG A 442 -14.85 -1.00 -5.89
N GLY A 443 -15.84 -0.78 -5.05
CA GLY A 443 -15.78 -1.09 -3.64
C GLY A 443 -17.08 -0.75 -2.94
N ILE A 444 -17.28 -1.38 -1.80
CA ILE A 444 -18.39 -1.10 -0.88
C ILE A 444 -17.81 -0.86 0.51
N GLN A 445 -18.50 -0.01 1.28
CA GLN A 445 -18.26 0.16 2.69
C GLN A 445 -19.61 0.31 3.40
N THR A 446 -19.76 -0.33 4.54
CA THR A 446 -20.94 -0.19 5.39
C THR A 446 -20.65 0.77 6.54
N MET A 447 -21.64 1.58 6.86
CA MET A 447 -21.67 2.47 8.02
C MET A 447 -23.00 2.27 8.75
N ASP A 448 -23.19 2.96 9.87
CA ASP A 448 -24.44 2.90 10.64
C ASP A 448 -25.65 3.27 9.75
N GLY A 449 -26.42 2.24 9.38
CA GLY A 449 -27.59 2.34 8.50
C GLY A 449 -27.33 2.72 7.04
N HIS A 450 -26.09 2.68 6.55
CA HIS A 450 -25.78 3.11 5.18
C HIS A 450 -24.80 2.19 4.46
N LEU A 451 -25.03 2.02 3.16
CA LEU A 451 -24.09 1.43 2.20
C LEU A 451 -23.50 2.55 1.35
N VAL A 452 -22.18 2.70 1.41
CA VAL A 452 -21.41 3.56 0.51
C VAL A 452 -20.84 2.70 -0.61
N ARG A 453 -21.09 3.09 -1.86
CA ARG A 453 -20.51 2.46 -3.05
C ARG A 453 -19.56 3.42 -3.74
N SER A 454 -18.36 2.94 -4.00
CA SER A 454 -17.42 3.59 -4.91
C SER A 454 -17.64 3.03 -6.31
N GLU A 455 -18.03 3.90 -7.24
CA GLU A 455 -18.43 3.53 -8.60
C GLU A 455 -17.58 4.30 -9.62
N ARG A 456 -17.47 3.75 -10.83
CA ARG A 456 -16.93 4.46 -11.99
C ARG A 456 -17.94 4.47 -13.12
N VAL A 457 -18.29 5.66 -13.58
CA VAL A 457 -19.21 5.88 -14.72
C VAL A 457 -18.56 6.84 -15.69
N ASN A 458 -18.49 6.47 -16.97
CA ASN A 458 -17.76 7.23 -17.98
C ASN A 458 -16.30 7.55 -17.56
N ALA A 459 -15.64 6.58 -16.92
CA ALA A 459 -14.31 6.68 -16.32
C ALA A 459 -14.15 7.72 -15.17
N LEU A 460 -15.25 8.33 -14.70
CA LEU A 460 -15.22 9.27 -13.56
C LEU A 460 -15.62 8.56 -12.26
N PRO A 461 -14.95 8.86 -11.14
CA PRO A 461 -15.34 8.34 -9.83
C PRO A 461 -16.68 8.94 -9.38
N ARG A 462 -17.50 8.11 -8.75
CA ARG A 462 -18.77 8.48 -8.14
C ARG A 462 -18.91 7.76 -6.80
N LEU A 463 -19.28 8.50 -5.75
CA LEU A 463 -19.73 7.91 -4.49
C LEU A 463 -21.25 7.91 -4.47
N VAL A 464 -21.85 6.76 -4.16
CA VAL A 464 -23.29 6.63 -3.95
C VAL A 464 -23.53 6.15 -2.54
N VAL A 465 -24.26 6.94 -1.76
CA VAL A 465 -24.68 6.59 -0.41
C VAL A 465 -26.14 6.17 -0.47
N SER A 466 -26.45 4.97 0.01
CA SER A 466 -27.81 4.44 0.06
C SER A 466 -28.12 3.98 1.49
N PRO A 467 -29.38 4.10 1.95
CA PRO A 467 -29.79 3.48 3.20
C PRO A 467 -29.55 1.97 3.17
N LEU A 468 -29.20 1.41 4.32
CA LEU A 468 -29.04 -0.03 4.54
C LEU A 468 -29.85 -0.40 5.78
N GLU A 469 -30.94 -1.11 5.58
CA GLU A 469 -31.84 -1.53 6.65
C GLU A 469 -31.47 -2.92 7.15
N ALA A 470 -31.44 -3.11 8.48
CA ALA A 470 -31.26 -4.42 9.06
C ALA A 470 -32.48 -5.30 8.75
N PRO A 471 -32.30 -6.56 8.30
CA PRO A 471 -33.42 -7.48 8.10
C PRO A 471 -34.23 -7.63 9.41
N GLY A 472 -35.53 -7.36 9.36
CA GLY A 472 -36.41 -7.43 10.53
C GLY A 472 -36.63 -6.09 11.27
N GLY A 473 -36.02 -5.00 10.82
CA GLY A 473 -36.26 -3.63 11.29
C GLY A 473 -37.60 -3.01 10.86
N GLY A 474 -38.65 -3.81 10.72
CA GLY A 474 -40.01 -3.32 10.56
C GLY A 474 -40.51 -2.75 11.89
N GLY A 475 -40.12 -1.52 12.21
CA GLY A 475 -40.56 -0.88 13.45
C GLY A 475 -39.89 0.46 13.75
N LEU A 476 -40.59 1.53 13.37
CA LEU A 476 -40.49 2.91 13.90
C LEU A 476 -39.27 3.75 13.51
N ARG A 477 -39.43 4.57 12.46
CA ARG A 477 -39.29 6.03 12.60
C ARG A 477 -40.39 6.75 11.81
N GLY A 478 -41.24 7.46 12.55
CA GLY A 478 -42.03 8.59 12.06
C GLY A 478 -41.34 9.91 12.37
#